data_AF-A0A923SPY9-F1
#
_entry.id   AF-A0A923SPY9-F1
#
_cell.length_a   1.000
_cell.length_b   1.000
_cell.length_c   1.000
_cell.angle_alpha   90.00
_cell.angle_beta   90.00
_cell.angle_gamma   90.00
#
_symmetry.space_group_name_H-M   'P 1'
#
loop_
_entity.id
_entity.type
_entity.pdbx_description
1 polymer ?
#
loop_
_entity_poly.entity_id
_entity_poly.type
_entity_poly.pdbx_seq_one_letter_code
_entity_poly.pdbx_strand_id
1 'polypeptide(L)' 'MEMNQMIGGRYRIVEPLGEGGMANVYRAHDIILDRDVSIKLMRLDMRDNQAWA' A
#
# COMPACT_ATOMS: atom_id res chain seq x y z
N MET A 1 -5.32 -3.98 -3.08
CA MET A 1 -4.50 -5.19 -2.88
C MET A 1 -5.31 -6.19 -2.08
N GLU A 2 -5.07 -7.47 -2.30
CA GLU A 2 -5.76 -8.56 -1.61
C GLU A 2 -4.95 -9.09 -0.43
N MET A 3 -5.63 -9.69 0.55
CA MET A 3 -4.97 -10.38 1.67
C MET A 3 -4.12 -11.53 1.14
N ASN A 4 -2.93 -11.73 1.72
CA ASN A 4 -1.89 -12.67 1.31
C ASN A 4 -1.20 -12.38 -0.05
N GLN A 5 -1.52 -11.26 -0.71
CA GLN A 5 -0.77 -10.82 -1.88
C GLN A 5 0.70 -10.53 -1.52
N MET A 6 1.63 -11.01 -2.35
CA MET A 6 3.06 -10.75 -2.20
C MET A 6 3.50 -9.54 -3.03
N ILE A 7 4.24 -8.62 -2.41
CA ILE A 7 4.86 -7.46 -3.07
C ILE A 7 6.37 -7.67 -3.11
N GLY A 8 6.94 -7.65 -4.31
CA GLY A 8 8.39 -7.76 -4.53
C GLY A 8 9.01 -9.03 -3.93
N GLY A 9 8.21 -10.09 -3.74
CA GLY A 9 8.64 -11.35 -3.11
C GLY A 9 8.98 -11.24 -1.62
N ARG A 10 8.79 -10.09 -0.96
CA ARG A 10 9.23 -9.85 0.42
C ARG A 10 8.09 -9.52 1.38
N TYR A 11 7.11 -8.74 0.93
CA TYR A 11 6.06 -8.24 1.81
C TYR A 11 4.76 -8.97 1.53
N ARG A 12 4.18 -9.60 2.55
CA ARG A 12 2.87 -10.25 2.46
C ARG A 12 1.80 -9.31 3.01
N ILE A 13 0.80 -8.96 2.21
CA ILE A 13 -0.31 -8.11 2.66
C ILE A 13 -1.15 -8.86 3.69
N VAL A 14 -1.42 -8.20 4.81
CA VAL A 14 -2.24 -8.72 5.92
C VAL A 14 -3.64 -8.10 5.85
N GLU A 15 -3.74 -6.78 5.89
CA GLU A 15 -5.02 -6.07 5.86
C GLU A 15 -4.86 -4.60 5.40
N PRO A 16 -5.93 -3.95 4.92
CA PRO A 16 -5.93 -2.50 4.75
C PRO A 16 -5.89 -1.78 6.10
N LEU A 17 -5.06 -0.75 6.21
CA LEU A 17 -4.98 0.12 7.39
C LEU A 17 -5.66 1.46 7.17
N GLY A 18 -5.75 1.91 5.92
CA GLY A 18 -6.38 3.19 5.62
C GLY A 18 -6.40 3.51 4.15
N GLU A 19 -7.38 4.32 3.78
CA GLU A 19 -7.56 4.87 2.46
C GLU A 19 -7.53 6.40 2.57
N GLY A 20 -6.77 7.04 1.68
CA GLY A 20 -6.75 8.48 1.56
C GLY A 20 -6.73 8.88 0.09
N GLY A 21 -6.89 10.18 -0.16
CA GLY A 21 -6.98 10.71 -1.53
C GLY A 21 -5.79 10.31 -2.41
N MET A 22 -4.55 10.34 -1.89
CA MET A 22 -3.38 10.08 -2.74
C MET A 22 -2.85 8.63 -2.67
N ALA A 23 -3.29 7.84 -1.70
CA ALA A 23 -2.67 6.54 -1.42
C ALA A 23 -3.55 5.61 -0.60
N ASN A 24 -3.30 4.31 -0.75
CA ASN A 24 -3.78 3.27 0.13
C ASN A 24 -2.65 2.81 1.05
N VAL A 25 -2.98 2.54 2.30
CA VAL A 25 -2.03 2.03 3.30
C VAL A 25 -2.47 0.64 3.74
N TYR A 26 -1.53 -0.29 3.75
CA TYR A 26 -1.74 -1.68 4.15
C TYR A 26 -0.76 -2.07 5.25
N ARG A 27 -1.21 -2.95 6.16
CA ARG A 27 -0.33 -3.72 7.01
C ARG A 27 0.22 -4.87 6.17
N ALA A 28 1.52 -5.05 6.20
CA ALA A 28 2.18 -6.18 5.57
C ALA A 28 3.20 -6.79 6.51
N HIS A 29 3.48 -8.07 6.34
CA HIS A 29 4.55 -8.75 7.05
C HIS A 29 5.79 -8.83 6.16
N ASP A 30 6.92 -8.30 6.64
CA ASP A 30 8.23 -8.40 6.00
C ASP A 30 8.87 -9.74 6.36
N ILE A 31 8.88 -10.69 5.41
CA ILE A 31 9.32 -12.07 5.68
C ILE A 31 10.83 -12.18 5.94
N ILE A 32 11.61 -11.17 5.58
CA ILE A 32 13.08 -11.19 5.76
C ILE A 32 13.43 -10.69 7.16
N LEU A 33 12.73 -9.65 7.63
CA LEU A 33 12.96 -9.03 8.94
C LEU A 33 12.03 -9.56 10.03
N ASP A 34 11.10 -10.45 9.69
CA ASP A 34 10.12 -11.06 10.57
C ASP A 34 9.34 -10.04 11.42
N ARG A 35 8.77 -9.03 10.75
CA ARG A 35 8.01 -7.96 11.43
C ARG A 35 6.92 -7.37 10.56
N ASP A 36 5.93 -6.80 11.22
CA ASP A 36 4.88 -6.02 10.57
C ASP A 36 5.38 -4.63 10.16
N VAL A 37 4.99 -4.20 8.98
CA VAL A 37 5.33 -2.90 8.38
C VAL A 37 4.10 -2.28 7.70
N SER A 38 4.11 -0.97 7.55
CA SER A 38 3.11 -0.24 6.76
C SER A 38 3.60 -0.02 5.34
N ILE A 39 2.80 -0.40 4.34
CA ILE A 39 3.08 -0.13 2.92
C ILE A 39 2.11 0.91 2.42
N LYS A 40 2.65 2.06 1.96
CA LYS A 40 1.88 3.14 1.33
C LYS A 40 2.00 3.03 -0.19
N LEU A 41 0.91 2.69 -0.85
CA LEU A 41 0.82 2.57 -2.30
C LEU A 41 0.16 3.81 -2.88
N MET A 42 0.90 4.55 -3.72
CA MET A 42 0.40 5.76 -4.36
C MET A 42 -0.62 5.42 -5.46
N ARG A 43 -1.72 6.18 -5.50
CA ARG A 43 -2.71 6.14 -6.58
C ARG A 43 -2.17 6.90 -7.78
N LEU A 44 -1.78 6.18 -8.84
CA LEU A 44 -1.16 6.77 -10.03
C LEU A 44 -2.16 7.55 -10.90
N ASP A 45 -3.45 7.21 -10.80
CA ASP A 45 -4.57 7.82 -11.52
C ASP A 45 -4.95 9.22 -11.02
N MET A 46 -4.46 9.65 -9.84
CA MET A 46 -4.81 10.94 -9.26
C MET A 46 -3.79 12.06 -9.53
N ARG A 47 -2.74 11.80 -10.32
CA ARG A 47 -1.76 12.82 -10.68
C ARG A 47 -2.26 13.84 -11.73
N ASP A 48 -3.36 13.55 -12.43
CA ASP A 48 -3.83 14.37 -13.55
C ASP A 48 -5.07 15.25 -13.27
N ASN A 49 -5.60 15.29 -12.04
CA ASN A 49 -6.77 16.13 -11.74
C ASN A 49 -6.53 17.14 -10.60
N GLN A 50 -5.44 17.89 -10.69
CA GLN A 50 -5.37 19.20 -10.04
C GLN A 50 -5.18 20.27 -11.13
N ALA A 51 -6.19 20.40 -12.00
CA ALA A 51 -6.40 21.64 -12.72
C ALA A 51 -6.85 22.67 -11.68
N TRP A 52 -5.95 23.58 -11.32
CA TRP A 52 -6.26 24.74 -10.50
C TRP A 52 -7.27 25.58 -11.28
N ALA A 53 -8.49 25.72 -10.75
CA ALA A 53 -9.46 26.72 -11.20
C ALA A 53 -9.05 28.11 -10.69
#